data_AF-A0A0W0SFQ8-F1
#
_entry.id   AF-A0A0W0SFQ8-F1
#
_cell.length_a   1.000
_cell.length_b   1.000
_cell.length_c   1.000
_cell.angle_alpha   90.00
_cell.angle_beta   90.00
_cell.angle_gamma   90.00
#
_symmetry.space_group_name_H-M   'P 1'
#
loop_
_entity.id
_entity.type
_entity.pdbx_description
1 polymer ?
#
loop_
_entity_poly.entity_id
_entity_poly.type
_entity_poly.pdbx_seq_one_letter_code
_entity_poly.pdbx_strand_id
1 'polypeptide(L)'
;MAISNDPNERLTYCVSKGLVKTVKSLINDINQIQKIQPKTIDMAIESALMTATPKEAEPGERINKQWEIITLLCNIPKGLPQPNAKLVKKALAEHEKYYQHLCDTEFTKLIKEKREQMKKEDWDSVFDYLESDRVKKPSQIAISFTLRVAAYHNDWPVFMKLLNHHEPDWKMAGNLLFSAVQVGQYDAVKQLCNLSQENMPNTSNIKRAMKEAKRTGHHEIASYLACELIHQNNLEKDPLALTQAILQDYVDHSFIGSSLFNSQLKGVKNILTHVKRITAQEHDENARTNAVLDVVQSLQHVLGDNKELMGRVDFIKAHRGKIEEAPSLKVEL
;
A
#
# COMPACT_ATOMS: atom_id res chain seq x y z
N MET A 1 -31.18 -23.50 -36.99
CA MET A 1 -32.49 -23.43 -36.30
C MET A 1 -32.96 -21.98 -36.36
N ALA A 2 -34.21 -21.76 -36.74
CA ALA A 2 -34.80 -20.42 -36.65
C ALA A 2 -34.86 -20.00 -35.18
N ILE A 3 -34.40 -18.79 -34.88
CA ILE A 3 -34.54 -18.20 -33.55
C ILE A 3 -36.04 -17.95 -33.34
N SER A 4 -36.58 -18.31 -32.17
CA SER A 4 -38.00 -18.10 -31.83
C SER A 4 -38.44 -16.66 -32.09
N ASN A 5 -39.69 -16.50 -32.53
CA ASN A 5 -40.32 -15.19 -32.71
C ASN A 5 -40.76 -14.56 -31.39
N ASP A 6 -40.80 -15.32 -30.29
CA ASP A 6 -41.07 -14.77 -28.96
C ASP A 6 -39.83 -14.02 -28.43
N PRO A 7 -39.93 -12.72 -28.11
CA PRO A 7 -38.83 -11.93 -27.54
C PRO A 7 -38.22 -12.54 -26.27
N ASN A 8 -39.00 -13.25 -25.44
CA ASN A 8 -38.52 -13.85 -24.20
C ASN A 8 -37.62 -15.07 -24.46
N GLU A 9 -38.09 -16.02 -25.27
CA GLU A 9 -37.29 -17.17 -25.71
C GLU A 9 -36.05 -16.72 -26.49
N ARG A 10 -36.20 -15.72 -27.36
CA ARG A 10 -35.11 -15.16 -28.14
C ARG A 10 -34.03 -14.53 -27.26
N LEU A 11 -34.40 -13.75 -26.23
CA LEU A 11 -33.42 -13.19 -25.29
C LEU A 11 -32.65 -14.31 -24.58
N THR A 12 -33.37 -15.28 -24.01
CA THR A 12 -32.77 -16.42 -23.28
C THR A 12 -31.79 -17.20 -24.18
N TYR A 13 -32.19 -17.48 -25.42
CA TYR A 13 -31.34 -18.14 -26.40
C TYR A 13 -30.07 -17.31 -26.69
N CYS A 14 -30.23 -16.02 -27.01
CA CYS A 14 -29.10 -15.16 -27.36
C CYS A 14 -28.09 -15.03 -26.23
N VAL A 15 -28.57 -14.92 -24.99
CA VAL A 15 -27.74 -14.88 -23.78
C VAL A 15 -26.96 -16.18 -23.61
N SER A 16 -27.63 -17.34 -23.68
CA SER A 16 -26.98 -18.65 -23.55
C SER A 16 -25.87 -18.90 -24.58
N LYS A 17 -25.97 -18.27 -25.76
CA LYS A 17 -25.01 -18.36 -26.86
C LYS A 17 -23.97 -17.23 -26.88
N GLY A 18 -24.08 -16.24 -25.99
CA GLY A 18 -23.16 -15.11 -25.96
C GLY A 18 -23.29 -14.17 -27.16
N LEU A 19 -24.50 -14.03 -27.73
CA LEU A 19 -24.75 -13.22 -28.92
C LEU A 19 -24.95 -11.74 -28.57
N VAL A 20 -23.87 -11.08 -28.14
CA VAL A 20 -23.87 -9.68 -27.67
C VAL A 20 -24.61 -8.73 -28.61
N LYS A 21 -24.24 -8.73 -29.91
CA LYS A 21 -24.83 -7.80 -30.89
C LYS A 21 -26.35 -7.96 -31.00
N THR A 22 -26.84 -9.20 -30.95
CA THR A 22 -28.27 -9.50 -31.02
C THR A 22 -28.98 -9.07 -29.73
N VAL A 23 -28.38 -9.31 -28.56
CA VAL A 23 -28.92 -8.82 -27.28
C VAL A 23 -29.01 -7.29 -27.27
N LYS A 24 -27.94 -6.60 -27.69
CA LYS A 24 -27.92 -5.13 -27.82
C LYS A 24 -29.02 -4.63 -28.76
N SER A 25 -29.22 -5.28 -29.90
CA SER A 25 -30.29 -4.94 -30.83
C SER A 25 -31.68 -5.13 -30.22
N LEU A 26 -31.90 -6.18 -29.43
CA LEU A 26 -33.18 -6.42 -28.74
C LEU A 26 -33.44 -5.36 -27.68
N ILE A 27 -32.42 -4.93 -26.94
CA ILE A 27 -32.54 -3.91 -25.89
C ILE A 27 -32.79 -2.52 -26.47
N ASN A 28 -32.16 -2.21 -27.61
CA ASN A 28 -32.30 -0.91 -28.25
C ASN A 28 -33.62 -0.74 -29.04
N ASP A 29 -34.29 -1.84 -29.39
CA ASP A 29 -35.61 -1.80 -30.04
C ASP A 29 -36.72 -1.74 -28.97
N ILE A 30 -37.29 -0.55 -28.79
CA ILE A 30 -38.36 -0.28 -27.80
C ILE A 30 -39.54 -1.24 -27.96
N ASN A 31 -39.92 -1.57 -29.21
CA ASN A 31 -41.06 -2.44 -29.46
C ASN A 31 -40.79 -3.90 -29.06
N GLN A 32 -39.53 -4.31 -29.07
CA GLN A 32 -39.11 -5.66 -28.69
C GLN A 32 -38.96 -5.77 -27.18
N ILE A 33 -38.22 -4.83 -26.56
CA ILE A 33 -37.93 -4.89 -25.12
C ILE A 33 -39.19 -4.71 -24.26
N GLN A 34 -40.18 -3.92 -24.69
CA GLN A 34 -41.46 -3.81 -23.98
C GLN A 34 -42.25 -5.13 -23.89
N LYS A 35 -41.99 -6.07 -24.81
CA LYS A 35 -42.63 -7.40 -24.83
C LYS A 35 -41.88 -8.42 -23.97
N ILE A 36 -40.69 -8.08 -23.47
CA ILE A 36 -39.88 -8.95 -22.62
C ILE A 36 -40.34 -8.78 -21.17
N GLN A 37 -40.61 -9.90 -20.50
CA GLN A 37 -40.99 -9.89 -19.10
C GLN A 37 -39.77 -9.59 -18.21
N PRO A 38 -39.90 -8.76 -17.16
CA PRO A 38 -38.83 -8.52 -16.19
C PRO A 38 -38.18 -9.80 -15.65
N LYS A 39 -39.00 -10.83 -15.35
CA LYS A 39 -38.52 -12.14 -14.87
C LYS A 39 -37.59 -12.82 -15.88
N THR A 40 -37.85 -12.67 -17.19
CA THR A 40 -36.98 -13.21 -18.24
C THR A 40 -35.64 -12.48 -18.28
N ILE A 41 -35.64 -11.17 -18.03
CA ILE A 41 -34.40 -10.38 -17.90
C ILE A 41 -33.59 -10.87 -16.70
N ASP A 42 -34.25 -11.11 -15.55
CA ASP A 42 -33.60 -11.66 -14.36
C ASP A 42 -32.97 -13.03 -14.65
N MET A 43 -33.73 -13.96 -15.25
CA MET A 43 -33.21 -15.28 -15.63
C MET A 43 -32.04 -15.19 -16.62
N ALA A 44 -32.09 -14.24 -17.56
CA ALA A 44 -31.00 -14.00 -18.50
C ALA A 44 -29.73 -13.53 -17.76
N ILE A 45 -29.85 -12.57 -16.83
CA ILE A 45 -28.72 -12.10 -16.01
C ILE A 45 -28.15 -13.26 -15.18
N GLU A 46 -29.01 -14.05 -14.52
CA GLU A 46 -28.56 -15.21 -13.73
C GLU A 46 -27.84 -16.26 -14.59
N SER A 47 -28.38 -16.57 -15.76
CA SER A 47 -27.76 -17.52 -16.70
C SER A 47 -26.40 -17.03 -17.21
N ALA A 48 -26.31 -15.74 -17.55
CA ALA A 48 -25.06 -15.11 -17.95
C ALA A 48 -24.05 -15.13 -16.81
N LEU A 49 -24.45 -14.77 -15.59
CA LEU A 49 -23.58 -14.80 -14.40
C LEU A 49 -23.03 -16.20 -14.13
N MET A 50 -23.88 -17.23 -14.18
CA MET A 50 -23.45 -18.62 -13.99
C MET A 50 -22.40 -19.06 -15.03
N THR A 51 -22.41 -18.46 -16.23
CA THR A 51 -21.43 -18.72 -17.28
C THR A 51 -20.18 -17.84 -17.14
N ALA A 52 -20.34 -16.61 -16.66
CA ALA A 52 -19.31 -15.58 -16.59
C ALA A 52 -18.44 -15.64 -15.32
N THR A 53 -18.91 -16.33 -14.27
CA THR A 53 -18.16 -16.62 -13.05
C THR A 53 -17.54 -18.03 -13.15
N PRO A 54 -16.39 -18.20 -13.80
CA PRO A 54 -15.73 -19.51 -13.84
C PRO A 54 -15.24 -19.90 -12.44
N LYS A 55 -15.28 -21.20 -12.14
CA LYS A 55 -14.68 -21.73 -10.91
C LYS A 55 -13.14 -21.78 -11.00
N GLU A 56 -12.58 -22.03 -12.19
CA GLU A 56 -11.14 -22.32 -12.36
C GLU A 56 -10.58 -21.98 -13.77
N ALA A 57 -11.32 -21.29 -14.65
CA ALA A 57 -10.93 -21.10 -16.06
C ALA A 57 -10.34 -19.72 -16.35
N GLU A 58 -9.31 -19.68 -17.21
CA GLU A 58 -8.70 -18.45 -17.72
C GLU A 58 -9.72 -17.53 -18.44
N PRO A 59 -9.47 -16.21 -18.44
CA PRO A 59 -10.25 -15.26 -19.24
C PRO A 59 -10.35 -15.71 -20.70
N GLY A 60 -11.56 -15.74 -21.23
CA GLY A 60 -11.81 -16.18 -22.61
C GLY A 60 -12.88 -15.33 -23.27
N GLU A 61 -12.88 -15.31 -24.61
CA GLU A 61 -13.80 -14.51 -25.43
C GLU A 61 -15.28 -14.76 -25.04
N ARG A 62 -15.63 -16.00 -24.70
CA ARG A 62 -16.97 -16.35 -24.24
C ARG A 62 -17.34 -15.66 -22.93
N ILE A 63 -16.43 -15.59 -21.96
CA ILE A 63 -16.68 -14.95 -20.65
C ILE A 63 -16.83 -13.44 -20.83
N ASN A 64 -15.97 -12.82 -21.64
CA ASN A 64 -16.06 -11.39 -21.97
C ASN A 64 -17.42 -11.05 -22.59
N LYS A 65 -17.89 -11.86 -23.54
CA LYS A 65 -19.22 -11.69 -24.15
C LYS A 65 -20.36 -11.80 -23.13
N GLN A 66 -20.26 -12.69 -22.15
CA GLN A 66 -21.29 -12.80 -21.11
C GLN A 66 -21.30 -11.58 -20.19
N TRP A 67 -20.14 -11.06 -19.80
CA TRP A 67 -20.05 -9.83 -19.03
C TRP A 67 -20.59 -8.62 -19.78
N GLU A 68 -20.33 -8.52 -21.10
CA GLU A 68 -20.91 -7.45 -21.93
C GLU A 68 -22.45 -7.55 -21.98
N ILE A 69 -23.00 -8.76 -22.10
CA ILE A 69 -24.45 -9.00 -22.02
C ILE A 69 -25.01 -8.59 -20.65
N ILE A 70 -24.34 -8.94 -19.56
CA ILE A 70 -24.75 -8.54 -18.20
C ILE A 70 -24.78 -7.01 -18.07
N THR A 71 -23.73 -6.32 -18.54
CA THR A 71 -23.67 -4.85 -18.53
C THR A 71 -24.82 -4.25 -19.33
N LEU A 72 -25.14 -4.78 -20.50
CA LEU A 72 -26.27 -4.30 -21.32
C LEU A 72 -27.61 -4.47 -20.60
N LEU A 73 -27.85 -5.65 -20.01
CA LEU A 73 -29.12 -5.94 -19.31
C LEU A 73 -29.26 -5.16 -17.99
N CYS A 74 -28.16 -4.87 -17.30
CA CYS A 74 -28.17 -4.04 -16.09
C CYS A 74 -28.39 -2.55 -16.35
N ASN A 75 -28.12 -2.08 -17.57
CA ASN A 75 -28.20 -0.67 -17.96
C ASN A 75 -29.35 -0.36 -18.92
N ILE A 76 -30.43 -1.16 -18.84
CA ILE A 76 -31.65 -0.90 -19.65
C ILE A 76 -32.22 0.49 -19.31
N PRO A 77 -32.54 1.33 -20.31
CA PRO A 77 -33.07 2.67 -20.08
C PRO A 77 -34.29 2.71 -19.15
N LYS A 78 -34.39 3.76 -18.32
CA LYS A 78 -35.54 3.98 -17.44
C LYS A 78 -36.84 4.07 -18.25
N GLY A 79 -37.93 3.52 -17.71
CA GLY A 79 -39.24 3.47 -18.38
C GLY A 79 -39.49 2.20 -19.21
N LEU A 80 -38.49 1.30 -19.31
CA LEU A 80 -38.60 -0.02 -19.90
C LEU A 80 -38.62 -1.11 -18.81
N PRO A 81 -39.02 -2.37 -19.13
CA PRO A 81 -38.95 -3.49 -18.18
C PRO A 81 -37.57 -3.60 -17.54
N GLN A 82 -37.53 -3.47 -16.20
CA GLN A 82 -36.28 -3.44 -15.44
C GLN A 82 -36.00 -4.81 -14.78
N PRO A 83 -34.73 -5.22 -14.71
CA PRO A 83 -34.34 -6.34 -13.85
C PRO A 83 -34.49 -6.00 -12.36
N ASN A 84 -34.46 -7.02 -11.52
CA ASN A 84 -34.43 -6.92 -10.08
C ASN A 84 -33.19 -6.15 -9.60
N ALA A 85 -33.40 -5.07 -8.84
CA ALA A 85 -32.31 -4.20 -8.38
C ALA A 85 -31.26 -4.92 -7.51
N LYS A 86 -31.66 -5.91 -6.69
CA LYS A 86 -30.70 -6.70 -5.89
C LYS A 86 -29.82 -7.57 -6.79
N LEU A 87 -30.41 -8.15 -7.84
CA LEU A 87 -29.70 -8.94 -8.83
C LEU A 87 -28.71 -8.07 -9.62
N VAL A 88 -29.13 -6.88 -10.07
CA VAL A 88 -28.25 -5.90 -10.72
C VAL A 88 -27.07 -5.53 -9.84
N LYS A 89 -27.32 -5.17 -8.57
CA LYS A 89 -26.25 -4.82 -7.63
C LYS A 89 -25.24 -5.97 -7.46
N LYS A 90 -25.73 -7.21 -7.34
CA LYS A 90 -24.88 -8.40 -7.28
C LYS A 90 -24.09 -8.60 -8.58
N ALA A 91 -24.75 -8.50 -9.72
CA ALA A 91 -24.14 -8.70 -11.03
C ALA A 91 -23.00 -7.72 -11.30
N LEU A 92 -23.23 -6.43 -11.03
CA LEU A 92 -22.21 -5.39 -11.16
C LEU A 92 -21.05 -5.56 -10.17
N ALA A 93 -21.31 -6.00 -8.93
CA ALA A 93 -20.25 -6.29 -7.98
C ALA A 93 -19.36 -7.47 -8.41
N GLU A 94 -19.95 -8.53 -8.97
CA GLU A 94 -19.19 -9.67 -9.51
C GLU A 94 -18.44 -9.28 -10.79
N HIS A 95 -19.03 -8.43 -11.63
CA HIS A 95 -18.38 -7.90 -12.82
C HIS A 95 -17.14 -7.07 -12.47
N GLU A 96 -17.25 -6.24 -11.45
CA GLU A 96 -16.15 -5.43 -10.93
C GLU A 96 -15.01 -6.30 -10.40
N LYS A 97 -15.33 -7.37 -9.66
CA LYS A 97 -14.32 -8.35 -9.22
C LYS A 97 -13.64 -9.04 -10.40
N TYR A 98 -14.40 -9.44 -11.42
CA TYR A 98 -13.86 -10.09 -12.62
C TYR A 98 -12.85 -9.19 -13.34
N TYR A 99 -13.19 -7.92 -13.58
CA TYR A 99 -12.25 -7.00 -14.23
C TYR A 99 -11.04 -6.67 -13.36
N GLN A 100 -11.19 -6.65 -12.03
CA GLN A 100 -10.03 -6.53 -11.14
C GLN A 100 -9.11 -7.73 -11.29
N HIS A 101 -9.67 -8.94 -11.29
CA HIS A 101 -8.90 -10.16 -11.47
C HIS A 101 -8.18 -10.19 -12.84
N LEU A 102 -8.83 -9.73 -13.91
CA LEU A 102 -8.20 -9.61 -15.22
C LEU A 102 -7.02 -8.62 -15.19
N CYS A 103 -7.23 -7.43 -14.62
CA CYS A 103 -6.18 -6.42 -14.47
C CYS A 103 -4.99 -6.96 -13.66
N ASP A 104 -5.26 -7.61 -12.53
CA ASP A 104 -4.24 -8.21 -11.67
C ASP A 104 -3.49 -9.34 -12.40
N THR A 105 -4.19 -10.14 -13.20
CA THR A 105 -3.58 -11.21 -13.99
C THR A 105 -2.68 -10.66 -15.10
N GLU A 106 -3.12 -9.63 -15.82
CA GLU A 106 -2.28 -8.95 -16.82
C GLU A 106 -1.04 -8.33 -16.18
N PHE A 107 -1.21 -7.65 -15.04
CA PHE A 107 -0.11 -7.04 -14.33
C PHE A 107 0.89 -8.05 -13.79
N THR A 108 0.42 -9.12 -13.13
CA THR A 108 1.29 -10.15 -12.57
C THR A 108 2.02 -10.98 -13.62
N LYS A 109 1.49 -11.10 -14.85
CA LYS A 109 2.20 -11.72 -15.98
C LYS A 109 3.48 -10.98 -16.37
N LEU A 110 3.60 -9.70 -16.04
CA LEU A 110 4.84 -8.93 -16.24
C LEU A 110 5.95 -9.36 -15.28
N ILE A 111 5.61 -10.09 -14.22
CA ILE A 111 6.51 -10.42 -13.11
C ILE A 111 6.95 -11.87 -13.21
N LYS A 112 8.24 -12.09 -13.40
CA LYS A 112 8.83 -13.44 -13.47
C LYS A 112 9.03 -13.97 -12.06
N GLU A 113 8.21 -14.94 -11.66
CA GLU A 113 8.11 -15.35 -10.25
C GLU A 113 9.30 -16.15 -9.69
N LYS A 114 9.97 -17.00 -10.49
CA LYS A 114 10.57 -18.20 -9.88
C LYS A 114 12.01 -18.60 -10.17
N ARG A 115 12.76 -18.00 -11.10
CA ARG A 115 14.20 -18.35 -11.29
C ARG A 115 15.07 -17.26 -11.87
N GLU A 116 14.49 -16.25 -12.52
CA GLU A 116 15.25 -15.23 -13.23
C GLU A 116 15.09 -13.92 -12.50
N GLN A 117 16.22 -13.26 -12.22
CA GLN A 117 16.22 -11.86 -11.82
C GLN A 117 15.48 -11.06 -12.90
N MET A 118 14.49 -10.27 -12.50
CA MET A 118 13.85 -9.28 -13.37
C MET A 118 14.93 -8.36 -13.93
N LYS A 119 14.96 -8.18 -15.24
CA LYS A 119 15.84 -7.20 -15.87
C LYS A 119 15.24 -5.81 -15.75
N LYS A 120 16.04 -4.79 -16.02
CA LYS A 120 15.57 -3.40 -16.03
C LYS A 120 14.36 -3.22 -16.95
N GLU A 121 14.39 -3.82 -18.13
CA GLU A 121 13.31 -3.72 -19.12
C GLU A 121 12.01 -4.40 -18.64
N ASP A 122 12.13 -5.46 -17.84
CA ASP A 122 10.97 -6.11 -17.22
C ASP A 122 10.34 -5.17 -16.18
N TRP A 123 11.15 -4.47 -15.39
CA TRP A 123 10.67 -3.47 -14.42
C TRP A 123 10.11 -2.22 -15.08
N ASP A 124 10.73 -1.74 -16.15
CA ASP A 124 10.21 -0.60 -16.93
C ASP A 124 8.79 -0.92 -17.43
N SER A 125 8.55 -2.15 -17.90
CA SER A 125 7.20 -2.61 -18.29
C SER A 125 6.20 -2.59 -17.13
N VAL A 126 6.63 -2.93 -15.91
CA VAL A 126 5.79 -2.85 -14.70
C VAL A 126 5.45 -1.40 -14.39
N PHE A 127 6.42 -0.48 -14.45
CA PHE A 127 6.17 0.95 -14.20
C PHE A 127 5.31 1.58 -15.29
N ASP A 128 5.55 1.29 -16.56
CA ASP A 128 4.71 1.72 -17.67
C ASP A 128 3.25 1.28 -17.47
N TYR A 129 3.04 0.05 -16.98
CA TYR A 129 1.71 -0.44 -16.63
C TYR A 129 1.08 0.39 -15.50
N LEU A 130 1.82 0.66 -14.42
CA LEU A 130 1.34 1.43 -13.27
C LEU A 130 1.06 2.90 -13.61
N GLU A 131 1.87 3.49 -14.48
CA GLU A 131 1.81 4.89 -14.88
C GLU A 131 0.78 5.12 -16.02
N SER A 132 0.40 4.08 -16.76
CA SER A 132 -0.60 4.18 -17.83
C SER A 132 -1.97 4.68 -17.35
N ASP A 133 -2.69 5.43 -18.19
CA ASP A 133 -4.04 5.98 -17.92
C ASP A 133 -5.16 4.92 -18.04
N ARG A 134 -4.88 3.71 -17.52
CA ARG A 134 -5.86 2.63 -17.47
C ARG A 134 -6.97 2.98 -16.49
N VAL A 135 -8.21 2.73 -16.92
CA VAL A 135 -9.43 2.88 -16.10
C VAL A 135 -9.32 2.10 -14.78
N LYS A 136 -8.61 0.97 -14.78
CA LYS A 136 -8.46 0.11 -13.61
C LYS A 136 -6.99 -0.15 -13.30
N LYS A 137 -6.60 0.16 -12.06
CA LYS A 137 -5.27 -0.11 -11.52
C LYS A 137 -5.21 -1.51 -10.91
N PRO A 138 -4.00 -2.10 -10.78
CA PRO A 138 -3.83 -3.36 -10.06
C PRO A 138 -4.33 -3.26 -8.62
N SER A 139 -4.79 -4.38 -8.07
CA SER A 139 -5.23 -4.45 -6.69
C SER A 139 -4.06 -4.42 -5.71
N GLN A 140 -4.38 -4.14 -4.45
CA GLN A 140 -3.43 -4.19 -3.35
C GLN A 140 -2.68 -5.53 -3.27
N ILE A 141 -3.35 -6.63 -3.59
CA ILE A 141 -2.75 -7.97 -3.57
C ILE A 141 -1.67 -8.09 -4.65
N ALA A 142 -1.96 -7.60 -5.86
CA ALA A 142 -1.04 -7.64 -6.99
C ALA A 142 0.17 -6.72 -6.79
N ILE A 143 -0.04 -5.51 -6.24
CA ILE A 143 1.05 -4.60 -5.84
C ILE A 143 1.91 -5.22 -4.74
N SER A 144 1.28 -5.72 -3.67
CA SER A 144 1.96 -6.38 -2.55
C SER A 144 2.80 -7.56 -3.01
N PHE A 145 2.29 -8.31 -3.98
CA PHE A 145 3.01 -9.39 -4.63
C PHE A 145 4.27 -8.87 -5.36
N THR A 146 4.15 -7.77 -6.11
CA THR A 146 5.26 -7.13 -6.84
C THR A 146 6.36 -6.62 -5.91
N LEU A 147 5.98 -5.93 -4.83
CA LEU A 147 6.92 -5.48 -3.78
C LEU A 147 7.69 -6.65 -3.17
N ARG A 148 6.99 -7.77 -2.92
CA ARG A 148 7.62 -8.98 -2.39
C ARG A 148 8.62 -9.58 -3.37
N VAL A 149 8.35 -9.57 -4.67
CA VAL A 149 9.29 -10.03 -5.70
C VAL A 149 10.53 -9.14 -5.73
N ALA A 150 10.38 -7.81 -5.74
CA ALA A 150 11.52 -6.89 -5.68
C ALA A 150 12.40 -7.13 -4.44
N ALA A 151 11.78 -7.25 -3.27
CA ALA A 151 12.48 -7.54 -2.01
C ALA A 151 13.17 -8.92 -2.02
N TYR A 152 12.50 -9.96 -2.53
CA TYR A 152 13.06 -11.32 -2.64
C TYR A 152 14.32 -11.36 -3.51
N HIS A 153 14.31 -10.59 -4.59
CA HIS A 153 15.43 -10.44 -5.52
C HIS A 153 16.48 -9.40 -5.07
N ASN A 154 16.36 -8.86 -3.86
CA ASN A 154 17.20 -7.80 -3.31
C ASN A 154 17.31 -6.56 -4.22
N ASP A 155 16.29 -6.30 -5.04
CA ASP A 155 16.23 -5.13 -5.92
C ASP A 155 15.64 -3.94 -5.16
N TRP A 156 16.39 -3.48 -4.16
CA TRP A 156 15.95 -2.43 -3.25
C TRP A 156 15.70 -1.08 -3.91
N PRO A 157 16.46 -0.63 -4.93
CA PRO A 157 16.12 0.58 -5.66
C PRO A 157 14.73 0.49 -6.32
N VAL A 158 14.41 -0.64 -6.96
CA VAL A 158 13.08 -0.86 -7.54
C VAL A 158 12.02 -0.98 -6.46
N PHE A 159 12.30 -1.69 -5.37
CA PHE A 159 11.41 -1.78 -4.22
C PHE A 159 11.01 -0.40 -3.69
N MET A 160 11.98 0.50 -3.52
CA MET A 160 11.73 1.87 -3.04
C MET A 160 10.91 2.68 -4.06
N LYS A 161 11.20 2.54 -5.37
CA LYS A 161 10.40 3.17 -6.42
C LYS A 161 8.96 2.66 -6.39
N LEU A 162 8.73 1.34 -6.28
CA LEU A 162 7.40 0.74 -6.18
C LEU A 162 6.65 1.23 -4.92
N LEU A 163 7.34 1.25 -3.77
CA LEU A 163 6.78 1.67 -2.49
C LEU A 163 6.30 3.13 -2.53
N ASN A 164 7.02 4.00 -3.24
CA ASN A 164 6.61 5.39 -3.47
C ASN A 164 5.42 5.54 -4.41
N HIS A 165 5.16 4.55 -5.27
CA HIS A 165 3.97 4.57 -6.13
C HIS A 165 2.74 4.10 -5.37
N HIS A 166 2.85 2.97 -4.66
CA HIS A 166 1.74 2.37 -3.92
C HIS A 166 2.26 1.70 -2.66
N GLU A 167 1.67 2.08 -1.52
CA GLU A 167 2.00 1.48 -0.23
C GLU A 167 1.37 0.09 -0.09
N PRO A 168 2.07 -0.88 0.55
CA PRO A 168 1.51 -2.16 0.95
C PRO A 168 0.49 -1.97 2.08
N ASP A 169 -0.41 -2.95 2.29
CA ASP A 169 -1.20 -2.97 3.53
C ASP A 169 -0.28 -3.28 4.74
N TRP A 170 -0.72 -2.94 5.96
CA TRP A 170 0.08 -3.11 7.18
C TRP A 170 0.62 -4.53 7.39
N LYS A 171 -0.12 -5.55 6.94
CA LYS A 171 0.27 -6.95 7.11
C LYS A 171 1.42 -7.28 6.16
N MET A 172 1.33 -6.82 4.92
CA MET A 172 2.41 -6.95 3.95
C MET A 172 3.61 -6.09 4.35
N ALA A 173 3.40 -4.84 4.77
CA ALA A 173 4.44 -3.96 5.28
C ALA A 173 5.26 -4.63 6.39
N GLY A 174 4.60 -5.29 7.35
CA GLY A 174 5.26 -6.03 8.42
C GLY A 174 6.07 -7.26 7.96
N ASN A 175 5.72 -7.87 6.82
CA ASN A 175 6.49 -8.96 6.21
C ASN A 175 7.67 -8.46 5.39
N LEU A 176 7.47 -7.37 4.64
CA LEU A 176 8.53 -6.68 3.91
C LEU A 176 9.56 -6.09 4.88
N LEU A 177 9.12 -5.55 6.01
CA LEU A 177 9.99 -5.05 7.08
C LEU A 177 10.89 -6.15 7.60
N PHE A 178 10.32 -7.32 7.90
CA PHE A 178 11.10 -8.47 8.34
C PHE A 178 12.14 -8.88 7.28
N SER A 179 11.75 -8.90 6.00
CA SER A 179 12.66 -9.26 4.90
C SER A 179 13.80 -8.24 4.75
N ALA A 180 13.49 -6.94 4.79
CA ALA A 180 14.49 -5.87 4.74
C ALA A 180 15.49 -5.95 5.91
N VAL A 181 15.01 -6.27 7.11
CA VAL A 181 15.88 -6.52 8.27
C VAL A 181 16.81 -7.70 8.04
N GLN A 182 16.32 -8.82 7.50
CA GLN A 182 17.13 -10.03 7.32
C GLN A 182 18.37 -9.82 6.45
N VAL A 183 18.27 -8.90 5.48
CA VAL A 183 19.36 -8.57 4.56
C VAL A 183 20.04 -7.23 4.88
N GLY A 184 19.71 -6.61 6.02
CA GLY A 184 20.37 -5.39 6.49
C GLY A 184 20.03 -4.12 5.71
N GLN A 185 18.85 -4.04 5.09
CA GLN A 185 18.47 -2.96 4.18
C GLN A 185 17.84 -1.80 4.94
N TYR A 186 18.71 -0.94 5.46
CA TYR A 186 18.33 0.09 6.42
C TYR A 186 17.38 1.14 5.83
N ASP A 187 17.60 1.60 4.60
CA ASP A 187 16.72 2.60 3.97
C ASP A 187 15.31 2.06 3.74
N ALA A 188 15.18 0.79 3.33
CA ALA A 188 13.88 0.13 3.20
C ALA A 188 13.16 0.00 4.55
N VAL A 189 13.90 -0.28 5.63
CA VAL A 189 13.33 -0.28 6.99
C VAL A 189 12.77 1.10 7.35
N LYS A 190 13.54 2.17 7.11
CA LYS A 190 13.09 3.55 7.38
C LYS A 190 11.82 3.87 6.61
N GLN A 191 11.80 3.59 5.31
CA GLN A 191 10.66 3.85 4.44
C GLN A 191 9.41 3.09 4.89
N LEU A 192 9.56 1.81 5.24
CA LEU A 192 8.45 0.96 5.71
C LEU A 192 7.88 1.42 7.06
N CYS A 193 8.69 1.99 7.94
CA CYS A 193 8.21 2.60 9.19
C CYS A 193 7.54 3.96 8.98
N ASN A 194 7.78 4.61 7.84
CA ASN A 194 7.26 5.94 7.50
C ASN A 194 6.09 5.91 6.50
N LEU A 195 5.46 4.75 6.32
CA LEU A 195 4.22 4.64 5.52
C LEU A 195 3.06 5.37 6.20
N SER A 196 1.94 5.52 5.49
CA SER A 196 0.73 6.07 6.08
C SER A 196 0.26 5.27 7.31
N GLN A 197 -0.49 5.91 8.20
CA GLN A 197 -0.87 5.34 9.49
C GLN A 197 -1.66 4.03 9.36
N GLU A 198 -2.46 3.87 8.31
CA GLU A 198 -3.21 2.66 7.99
C GLU A 198 -2.36 1.52 7.40
N ASN A 199 -1.18 1.84 6.87
CA ASN A 199 -0.29 0.93 6.15
C ASN A 199 1.02 0.61 6.88
N MET A 200 1.38 1.39 7.90
CA MET A 200 2.61 1.19 8.66
C MET A 200 2.59 -0.15 9.44
N PRO A 201 3.74 -0.83 9.61
CA PRO A 201 3.85 -2.02 10.43
C PRO A 201 3.42 -1.77 11.88
N ASN A 202 2.60 -2.66 12.42
CA ASN A 202 2.17 -2.56 13.81
C ASN A 202 3.30 -2.93 14.80
N THR A 203 3.08 -2.61 16.09
CA THR A 203 4.05 -2.88 17.17
C THR A 203 4.51 -4.34 17.26
N SER A 204 3.64 -5.31 16.92
CA SER A 204 4.00 -6.74 16.90
C SER A 204 4.99 -7.05 15.77
N ASN A 205 4.75 -6.51 14.58
CA ASN A 205 5.67 -6.64 13.45
C ASN A 205 7.02 -5.99 13.74
N ILE A 206 7.03 -4.81 14.36
CA ILE A 206 8.29 -4.13 14.73
C ILE A 206 9.06 -4.90 15.80
N LYS A 207 8.41 -5.41 16.84
CA LYS A 207 9.08 -6.26 17.85
C LYS A 207 9.71 -7.49 17.22
N ARG A 208 9.01 -8.15 16.29
CA ARG A 208 9.54 -9.29 15.52
C ARG A 208 10.76 -8.88 14.71
N ALA A 209 10.67 -7.80 13.96
CA ALA A 209 11.75 -7.24 13.14
C ALA A 209 12.98 -6.84 14.00
N MET A 210 12.77 -6.17 15.13
CA MET A 210 13.84 -5.77 16.05
C MET A 210 14.58 -6.98 16.63
N LYS A 211 13.86 -8.06 17.00
CA LYS A 211 14.48 -9.30 17.47
C LYS A 211 15.37 -9.91 16.40
N GLU A 212 14.92 -9.90 15.15
CA GLU A 212 15.69 -10.39 14.02
C GLU A 212 16.94 -9.54 13.77
N ALA A 213 16.81 -8.21 13.77
CA ALA A 213 17.93 -7.28 13.60
C ALA A 213 19.04 -7.52 14.65
N LYS A 214 18.65 -7.77 15.91
CA LYS A 214 19.59 -8.13 16.98
C LYS A 214 20.26 -9.48 16.72
N ARG A 215 19.50 -10.46 16.24
CA ARG A 215 19.99 -11.82 15.92
C ARG A 215 20.99 -11.82 14.76
N THR A 216 20.78 -10.98 13.75
CA THR A 216 21.63 -10.87 12.55
C THR A 216 22.76 -9.83 12.69
N GLY A 217 22.83 -9.12 13.81
CA GLY A 217 23.89 -8.13 14.07
C GLY A 217 23.68 -6.77 13.41
N HIS A 218 22.48 -6.47 12.91
CA HIS A 218 22.13 -5.15 12.38
C HIS A 218 21.74 -4.20 13.51
N HIS A 219 22.73 -3.82 14.33
CA HIS A 219 22.52 -3.01 15.54
C HIS A 219 21.87 -1.65 15.28
N GLU A 220 22.21 -1.00 14.16
CA GLU A 220 21.62 0.27 13.75
C GLU A 220 20.12 0.15 13.44
N ILE A 221 19.75 -0.86 12.66
CA ILE A 221 18.36 -1.21 12.37
C ILE A 221 17.59 -1.52 13.65
N ALA A 222 18.19 -2.32 14.55
CA ALA A 222 17.57 -2.66 15.83
C ALA A 222 17.31 -1.40 16.69
N SER A 223 18.23 -0.44 16.65
CA SER A 223 18.11 0.83 17.37
C SER A 223 17.03 1.74 16.78
N TYR A 224 16.99 1.86 15.45
CA TYR A 224 15.93 2.60 14.76
C TYR A 224 14.55 2.03 15.09
N LEU A 225 14.40 0.70 15.04
CA LEU A 225 13.14 0.03 15.37
C LEU A 225 12.75 0.17 16.85
N ALA A 226 13.73 0.28 17.77
CA ALA A 226 13.44 0.61 19.16
C ALA A 226 12.87 2.03 19.30
N CYS A 227 13.40 3.00 18.55
CA CYS A 227 12.86 4.35 18.49
C CYS A 227 11.45 4.37 17.90
N GLU A 228 11.20 3.60 16.85
CA GLU A 228 9.87 3.47 16.25
C GLU A 228 8.85 2.87 17.24
N LEU A 229 9.24 1.90 18.07
CA LEU A 229 8.35 1.42 19.15
C LEU A 229 8.04 2.50 20.17
N ILE A 230 9.00 3.34 20.53
CA ILE A 230 8.76 4.48 21.42
C ILE A 230 7.78 5.44 20.75
N HIS A 231 8.01 5.79 19.48
CA HIS A 231 7.16 6.68 18.70
C HIS A 231 5.70 6.18 18.62
N GLN A 232 5.46 4.91 18.26
CA GLN A 232 4.10 4.37 18.18
C GLN A 232 3.36 4.35 19.51
N ASN A 233 4.07 4.28 20.65
CA ASN A 233 3.47 4.37 21.98
C ASN A 233 3.26 5.83 22.43
N ASN A 234 3.70 6.82 21.64
CA ASN A 234 3.74 8.23 21.98
C ASN A 234 3.32 9.14 20.80
N LEU A 235 2.41 8.67 19.93
CA LEU A 235 2.02 9.37 18.69
C LEU A 235 1.50 10.81 18.89
N GLU A 236 1.00 11.14 20.08
CA GLU A 236 0.47 12.46 20.43
C GLU A 236 1.53 13.45 20.95
N LYS A 237 2.78 13.01 21.12
CA LYS A 237 3.82 13.85 21.71
C LYS A 237 4.51 14.70 20.66
N ASP A 238 4.80 15.95 21.02
CA ASP A 238 5.60 16.83 20.20
C ASP A 238 7.02 16.26 19.97
N PRO A 239 7.71 16.66 18.88
CA PRO A 239 9.02 16.11 18.52
C PRO A 239 10.09 16.20 19.62
N LEU A 240 10.07 17.22 20.47
CA LEU A 240 11.04 17.38 21.56
C LEU A 240 10.77 16.38 22.68
N ALA A 241 9.50 16.15 23.03
CA ALA A 241 9.13 15.14 24.01
C ALA A 241 9.45 13.70 23.52
N LEU A 242 9.26 13.42 22.23
CA LEU A 242 9.70 12.15 21.62
C LEU A 242 11.22 12.00 21.67
N THR A 243 11.96 13.05 21.31
CA THR A 243 13.42 13.09 21.38
C THR A 243 13.91 12.80 22.81
N GLN A 244 13.29 13.42 23.82
CA GLN A 244 13.60 13.15 25.23
C GLN A 244 13.40 11.69 25.58
N ALA A 245 12.28 11.08 25.16
CA ALA A 245 11.98 9.67 25.45
C ALA A 245 13.01 8.72 24.80
N ILE A 246 13.40 8.98 23.56
CA ILE A 246 14.42 8.20 22.84
C ILE A 246 15.79 8.28 23.53
N LEU A 247 16.18 9.47 23.96
CA LEU A 247 17.46 9.67 24.67
C LEU A 247 17.44 9.03 26.06
N GLN A 248 16.31 9.11 26.77
CA GLN A 248 16.14 8.45 28.06
C GLN A 248 16.26 6.93 27.91
N ASP A 249 15.57 6.33 26.93
CA ASP A 249 15.66 4.91 26.64
C ASP A 249 17.09 4.44 26.31
N TYR A 250 17.85 5.25 25.54
CA TYR A 250 19.26 4.95 25.25
C TYR A 250 20.10 4.90 26.53
N VAL A 251 19.94 5.89 27.40
CA VAL A 251 20.69 5.97 28.65
C VAL A 251 20.36 4.79 29.56
N ASP A 252 19.08 4.42 29.65
CA ASP A 252 18.61 3.35 30.53
C ASP A 252 19.07 1.95 30.09
N HIS A 253 19.21 1.73 28.78
CA HIS A 253 19.60 0.43 28.21
C HIS A 253 21.07 0.35 27.78
N SER A 254 21.82 1.45 27.82
CA SER A 254 23.26 1.45 27.58
C SER A 254 24.00 0.60 28.62
N PHE A 255 24.86 -0.32 28.17
CA PHE A 255 25.55 -1.28 29.04
C PHE A 255 26.41 -0.56 30.11
N ILE A 256 26.08 -0.79 31.38
CA ILE A 256 26.66 -0.11 32.55
C ILE A 256 28.11 -0.56 32.84
N GLY A 257 28.52 -1.73 32.35
CA GLY A 257 29.81 -2.36 32.70
C GLY A 257 31.07 -1.65 32.19
N SER A 258 30.93 -0.54 31.47
CA SER A 258 32.05 0.33 31.07
C SER A 258 31.71 1.83 31.17
N SER A 259 30.78 2.19 32.07
CA SER A 259 30.29 3.57 32.22
C SER A 259 31.36 4.61 32.57
N LEU A 260 32.52 4.18 33.09
CA LEU A 260 33.67 5.06 33.36
C LEU A 260 34.48 5.44 32.10
N PHE A 261 34.38 4.68 31.01
CA PHE A 261 35.17 4.89 29.80
C PHE A 261 34.34 5.20 28.55
N ASN A 262 33.01 5.18 28.65
CA ASN A 262 32.15 5.49 27.52
C ASN A 262 31.88 7.01 27.43
N SER A 263 32.80 7.73 26.78
CA SER A 263 32.69 9.17 26.50
C SER A 263 31.39 9.53 25.78
N GLN A 264 30.87 8.62 24.97
CA GLN A 264 29.63 8.82 24.21
C GLN A 264 28.41 8.82 25.13
N LEU A 265 28.32 7.86 26.05
CA LEU A 265 27.23 7.82 27.04
C LEU A 265 27.21 9.09 27.90
N LYS A 266 28.39 9.58 28.30
CA LYS A 266 28.49 10.86 29.03
C LYS A 266 28.00 12.03 28.18
N GLY A 267 28.36 12.08 26.90
CA GLY A 267 27.86 13.07 25.95
C GLY A 267 26.34 13.04 25.82
N VAL A 268 25.75 11.86 25.63
CA VAL A 268 24.29 11.70 25.52
C VAL A 268 23.56 12.08 26.81
N LYS A 269 24.11 11.74 27.99
CA LYS A 269 23.54 12.19 29.28
C LYS A 269 23.50 13.71 29.41
N ASN A 270 24.57 14.40 29.00
CA ASN A 270 24.62 15.86 29.02
C ASN A 270 23.56 16.46 28.08
N ILE A 271 23.42 15.91 26.87
CA ILE A 271 22.39 16.32 25.91
C ILE A 271 20.99 16.08 26.47
N LEU A 272 20.73 14.92 27.08
CA LEU A 272 19.44 14.60 27.71
C LEU A 272 19.10 15.58 28.85
N THR A 273 20.06 15.96 29.69
CA THR A 273 19.84 16.98 30.73
C THR A 273 19.45 18.33 30.12
N HIS A 274 20.09 18.72 29.03
CA HIS A 274 19.73 19.94 28.30
C HIS A 274 18.31 19.87 27.72
N VAL A 275 17.96 18.76 27.05
CA VAL A 275 16.61 18.50 26.53
C VAL A 275 15.56 18.59 27.62
N LYS A 276 15.76 17.93 28.77
CA LYS A 276 14.82 17.98 29.90
C LYS A 276 14.57 19.41 30.39
N ARG A 277 15.60 20.25 30.40
CA ARG A 277 15.48 21.66 30.77
C ARG A 277 14.65 22.44 29.74
N ILE A 278 14.92 22.27 28.44
CA ILE A 278 14.17 22.93 27.38
C ILE A 278 12.70 22.48 27.41
N THR A 279 12.44 21.17 27.49
CA THR A 279 11.07 20.63 27.56
C THR A 279 10.24 21.24 28.68
N ALA A 280 10.87 21.58 29.82
CA ALA A 280 10.22 22.16 30.98
C ALA A 280 10.04 23.69 30.92
N GLN A 281 10.78 24.39 30.06
CA GLN A 281 10.84 25.85 30.00
C GLN A 281 10.20 26.42 28.73
N GLU A 282 10.27 25.70 27.63
CA GLU A 282 9.89 26.18 26.30
C GLU A 282 8.52 25.65 25.89
N HIS A 283 7.62 26.58 25.59
CA HIS A 283 6.25 26.28 25.16
C HIS A 283 5.99 26.68 23.70
N ASP A 284 6.90 27.42 23.07
CA ASP A 284 6.79 27.79 21.66
C ASP A 284 7.18 26.62 20.73
N GLU A 285 6.33 26.31 19.75
CA GLU A 285 6.54 25.17 18.84
C GLU A 285 7.78 25.31 17.95
N ASN A 286 8.09 26.53 17.50
CA ASN A 286 9.26 26.78 16.66
C ASN A 286 10.56 26.64 17.46
N ALA A 287 10.59 27.18 18.68
CA ALA A 287 11.70 27.04 19.60
C ALA A 287 11.94 25.57 19.98
N ARG A 288 10.87 24.79 20.21
CA ARG A 288 10.96 23.34 20.45
C ARG A 288 11.48 22.58 19.24
N THR A 289 11.06 22.94 18.03
CA THR A 289 11.55 22.35 16.77
C THR A 289 13.03 22.64 16.56
N ASN A 290 13.46 23.88 16.79
CA ASN A 290 14.87 24.27 16.72
C ASN A 290 15.72 23.54 17.77
N ALA A 291 15.20 23.35 18.99
CA ALA A 291 15.87 22.57 20.01
C ALA A 291 16.14 21.11 19.56
N VAL A 292 15.22 20.49 18.79
CA VAL A 292 15.46 19.15 18.22
C VAL A 292 16.62 19.19 17.20
N LEU A 293 16.74 20.26 16.40
CA LEU A 293 17.87 20.42 15.48
C LEU A 293 19.21 20.52 16.23
N ASP A 294 19.27 21.32 17.28
CA ASP A 294 20.47 21.49 18.12
C ASP A 294 20.86 20.17 18.79
N VAL A 295 19.87 19.38 19.22
CA VAL A 295 20.08 18.04 19.76
C VAL A 295 20.66 17.11 18.71
N VAL A 296 20.14 17.09 17.49
CA VAL A 296 20.69 16.28 16.39
C VAL A 296 22.15 16.65 16.11
N GLN A 297 22.46 17.94 16.00
CA GLN A 297 23.84 18.41 15.79
C GLN A 297 24.76 17.99 16.94
N SER A 298 24.30 18.14 18.18
CA SER A 298 25.06 17.71 19.37
C SER A 298 25.30 16.21 19.38
N LEU A 299 24.29 15.40 19.03
CA LEU A 299 24.44 13.95 18.95
C LEU A 299 25.41 13.52 17.86
N GLN A 300 25.44 14.22 16.72
CA GLN A 300 26.42 13.97 15.64
C GLN A 300 27.86 14.15 16.11
N HIS A 301 28.13 15.12 16.99
CA HIS A 301 29.47 15.30 17.58
C HIS A 301 29.85 14.19 18.56
N VAL A 302 28.89 13.51 19.16
CA VAL A 302 29.09 12.43 20.15
C VAL A 302 29.08 11.03 19.49
N LEU A 303 28.52 10.93 18.28
CA LEU A 303 28.17 9.69 17.59
C LEU A 303 29.33 8.69 17.43
N GLY A 304 30.51 9.17 17.00
CA GLY A 304 31.64 8.31 16.64
C GLY A 304 31.22 7.17 15.70
N ASP A 305 31.70 5.94 15.97
CA ASP A 305 31.33 4.72 15.23
C ASP A 305 30.17 3.94 15.86
N ASN A 306 29.40 4.57 16.77
CA ASN A 306 28.36 3.88 17.53
C ASN A 306 27.09 3.67 16.70
N LYS A 307 26.99 2.50 16.08
CA LYS A 307 25.84 2.10 15.24
C LYS A 307 24.50 2.16 15.97
N GLU A 308 24.46 1.88 17.27
CA GLU A 308 23.21 1.98 18.03
C GLU A 308 22.78 3.44 18.15
N LEU A 309 23.71 4.34 18.50
CA LEU A 309 23.41 5.77 18.58
C LEU A 309 23.05 6.34 17.21
N MET A 310 23.67 5.85 16.13
CA MET A 310 23.39 6.25 14.74
C MET A 310 21.92 6.04 14.39
N GLY A 311 21.38 4.86 14.67
CA GLY A 311 19.98 4.55 14.41
C GLY A 311 19.00 5.47 15.14
N ARG A 312 19.37 5.98 16.32
CA ARG A 312 18.55 6.95 17.08
C ARG A 312 18.62 8.35 16.49
N VAL A 313 19.83 8.79 16.10
CA VAL A 313 20.06 10.09 15.47
C VAL A 313 19.28 10.19 14.16
N ASP A 314 19.35 9.15 13.34
CA ASP A 314 18.62 9.08 12.07
C ASP A 314 17.10 9.12 12.29
N PHE A 315 16.62 8.39 13.30
CA PHE A 315 15.20 8.43 13.67
C PHE A 315 14.74 9.83 14.09
N ILE A 316 15.47 10.47 15.01
CA ILE A 316 15.14 11.83 15.50
C ILE A 316 15.15 12.82 14.33
N LYS A 317 16.14 12.72 13.44
CA LYS A 317 16.25 13.58 12.26
C LYS A 317 15.05 13.45 11.32
N ALA A 318 14.52 12.23 11.15
CA ALA A 318 13.33 11.99 10.32
C ALA A 318 12.03 12.54 10.95
N HIS A 319 11.97 12.65 12.28
CA HIS A 319 10.75 12.98 13.04
C HIS A 319 10.77 14.39 13.67
N ARG A 320 11.72 15.24 13.31
CA ARG A 320 11.89 16.59 13.89
C ARG A 320 10.82 17.63 13.51
N GLY A 321 9.74 17.23 12.83
CA GLY A 321 8.75 18.12 12.23
C GLY A 321 9.23 18.73 10.90
N LYS A 322 8.32 18.90 9.93
CA LYS A 322 8.61 19.69 8.72
C LYS A 322 8.46 21.16 9.12
N ILE A 323 9.56 21.91 9.12
CA ILE A 323 9.45 23.37 9.01
C ILE A 323 8.89 23.61 7.61
N GLU A 324 7.62 24.02 7.51
CA GLU A 324 7.12 24.57 6.25
C GLU A 324 7.99 25.77 5.91
N GLU A 325 8.82 25.66 4.86
CA GLU A 325 9.43 26.82 4.25
C GLU A 325 8.28 27.68 3.71
N ALA A 326 7.89 28.70 4.48
CA ALA A 326 6.91 29.67 4.02
C ALA A 326 7.36 30.24 2.67
N PRO A 327 6.50 30.29 1.64
CA PRO A 327 6.88 30.84 0.35
C PRO A 327 7.27 32.30 0.54
N SER A 328 8.51 32.64 0.16
CA SER A 328 8.98 34.02 0.19
C SER A 328 8.04 34.85 -0.68
N LEU A 329 7.24 35.71 -0.06
CA LEU A 329 6.53 36.79 -0.75
C LEU A 329 7.59 37.69 -1.37
N LYS A 330 7.91 37.44 -2.64
CA LYS A 330 8.43 38.49 -3.51
C LYS A 330 7.29 39.47 -3.71
N VAL A 331 7.31 40.52 -2.91
CA VAL A 331 6.62 41.77 -3.20
C VAL A 331 7.30 42.33 -4.45
N GLU A 332 6.68 42.16 -5.61
CA GLU A 332 6.96 43.01 -6.76
C GLU A 332 6.08 44.26 -6.63
N LEU A 333 6.78 45.40 -6.52
CA LEU A 333 6.26 46.76 -6.57
C LEU A 333 5.90 47.16 -8.00
#